data_AF-A0A1I1NPF1-F1
#
_entry.id   AF-A0A1I1NPF1-F1
#
_cell.length_a   1.000
_cell.length_b   1.000
_cell.length_c   1.000
_cell.angle_alpha   90.00
_cell.angle_beta   90.00
_cell.angle_gamma   90.00
#
_symmetry.space_group_name_H-M   'P 1'
#
loop_
_entity.id
_entity.type
_entity.pdbx_description
1 polymer ?
#
loop_
_entity_poly.entity_id
_entity_poly.type
_entity_poly.pdbx_seq_one_letter_code
_entity_poly.pdbx_strand_id
1 'polypeptide(L)' 'MNEFNECVHEVFSAAGDIIIKSMMGGYLVYLNGKLIGDICANELF' A
#
# COMPACT_ATOMS: atom_id res chain seq x y z
N MET A 1 9.71 5.58 2.53
CA MET A 1 9.05 4.44 1.86
C MET A 1 10.04 3.29 1.94
N ASN A 2 9.65 2.06 2.26
CA ASN A 2 10.56 0.92 2.09
C ASN A 2 10.43 0.37 0.65
N GLU A 3 11.40 -0.43 0.19
CA GLU A 3 11.39 -1.02 -1.15
C GLU A 3 10.09 -1.80 -1.46
N PHE A 4 9.51 -2.46 -0.46
CA PHE A 4 8.26 -3.20 -0.63
C PHE A 4 7.06 -2.28 -0.89
N ASN A 5 6.96 -1.15 -0.20
CA ASN A 5 5.91 -0.16 -0.42
C ASN A 5 6.02 0.49 -1.80
N GLU A 6 7.25 0.72 -2.29
CA GLU A 6 7.48 1.20 -3.66
C GLU A 6 7.03 0.16 -4.69
N CYS A 7 7.37 -1.11 -4.48
CA CYS A 7 6.88 -2.21 -5.30
C CYS A 7 5.34 -2.30 -5.33
N VAL A 8 4.69 -2.23 -4.17
CA VAL A 8 3.21 -2.20 -4.07
C VAL A 8 2.66 -0.98 -4.82
N HIS A 9 3.27 0.19 -4.64
CA HIS A 9 2.84 1.39 -5.35
C HIS A 9 2.94 1.21 -6.87
N GLU A 10 4.07 0.74 -7.39
CA GLU A 10 4.27 0.52 -8.83
C GLU A 10 3.28 -0.48 -9.42
N VAL A 11 3.07 -1.63 -8.75
CA VAL A 11 2.17 -2.69 -9.23
C VAL A 11 0.73 -2.19 -9.31
N PHE A 12 0.25 -1.48 -8.29
CA PHE A 12 -1.14 -1.01 -8.25
C PHE A 12 -1.36 0.33 -8.97
N SER A 13 -0.32 1.07 -9.31
CA SER A 13 -0.43 2.34 -10.08
C SER A 13 -1.09 2.13 -11.45
N ALA A 14 -0.96 0.94 -12.04
CA ALA A 14 -1.65 0.59 -13.28
C ALA A 14 -3.18 0.44 -13.10
N ALA A 15 -3.65 0.16 -11.87
CA ALA A 15 -5.05 -0.05 -11.55
C ALA A 15 -5.77 1.23 -11.07
N GLY A 16 -5.03 2.27 -10.69
CA GLY A 16 -5.59 3.55 -10.27
C GLY A 16 -4.71 4.31 -9.28
N ASP A 17 -5.30 5.32 -8.64
CA ASP A 17 -4.63 6.11 -7.62
C ASP A 17 -4.40 5.25 -6.38
N ILE A 18 -3.13 5.12 -5.98
CA ILE A 18 -2.69 4.29 -4.88
C ILE A 18 -2.15 5.18 -3.76
N ILE A 19 -2.69 5.04 -2.55
CA ILE A 19 -2.25 5.78 -1.37
C ILE A 19 -1.82 4.78 -0.31
N ILE A 20 -0.55 4.87 0.10
CA ILE A 20 0.00 4.07 1.20
C ILE A 20 0.18 4.99 2.40
N LYS A 21 -0.56 4.72 3.49
CA LYS A 21 -0.59 5.57 4.68
C LYS A 21 -0.04 4.83 5.89
N SER A 22 0.96 5.41 6.56
CA SER A 22 1.49 4.87 7.82
C SER A 22 0.43 4.86 8.93
N MET A 23 0.33 3.75 9.65
CA MET A 23 -0.48 3.54 10.87
C MET A 23 0.37 2.77 11.89
N MET A 24 -0.04 2.71 13.17
CA MET A 24 0.76 2.08 14.24
C MET A 24 1.21 0.65 13.88
N GLY A 25 2.48 0.50 13.47
CA GLY A 25 3.13 -0.78 13.17
C GLY A 25 3.07 -1.25 11.70
N GLY A 26 2.46 -0.50 10.79
CA GLY A 26 2.33 -0.91 9.38
C GLY A 26 1.81 0.21 8.47
N TYR A 27 1.26 -0.16 7.32
CA TYR A 27 0.68 0.80 6.36
C TYR A 27 -0.67 0.33 5.88
N LEU A 28 -1.63 1.24 5.73
CA LEU A 28 -2.88 0.97 5.03
C LEU A 28 -2.71 1.32 3.55
N VAL A 29 -3.26 0.47 2.68
CA VAL A 29 -3.21 0.63 1.23
C VAL A 29 -4.61 0.96 0.72
N TYR A 30 -4.73 2.10 0.05
CA TYR A 30 -5.97 2.55 -0.56
C TYR A 30 -5.84 2.59 -2.07
N LEU A 31 -6.78 2.00 -2.79
CA LEU A 31 -6.91 2.10 -4.24
C LEU A 31 -8.17 2.88 -4.58
N ASN A 32 -8.02 3.97 -5.33
CA ASN A 32 -9.11 4.88 -5.72
C ASN A 32 -9.95 5.32 -4.49
N GLY A 33 -9.27 5.64 -3.38
CA GLY A 33 -9.90 6.06 -2.12
C GLY A 33 -10.54 4.94 -1.29
N LYS A 34 -10.51 3.68 -1.74
CA LYS A 34 -11.02 2.53 -0.98
C LYS A 34 -9.88 1.77 -0.32
N LEU A 35 -10.04 1.43 0.96
CA LEU A 35 -9.10 0.56 1.67
C LEU A 35 -9.15 -0.84 1.04
N ILE A 36 -8.00 -1.33 0.58
CA ILE A 36 -7.88 -2.64 -0.08
C ILE A 36 -7.02 -3.64 0.70
N GLY A 37 -6.26 -3.16 1.68
CA GLY A 37 -5.40 -4.02 2.48
C GLY A 37 -4.46 -3.25 3.39
N ASP A 38 -3.60 -3.98 4.08
CA ASP A 38 -2.53 -3.44 4.90
C ASP A 38 -1.18 -4.11 4.63
N ILE A 39 -0.11 -3.33 4.77
CA ILE A 39 1.26 -3.81 4.69
C ILE A 39 1.80 -3.97 6.10
N CYS A 40 2.19 -5.19 6.43
CA CYS A 40 2.85 -5.56 7.66
C CYS A 40 3.97 -6.58 7.35
N ALA A 41 5.13 -6.45 7.99
CA ALA A 41 6.25 -7.39 7.81
C ALA A 41 6.67 -7.68 6.34
N ASN A 42 6.57 -6.68 5.44
CA ASN A 42 6.82 -6.80 4.00
C ASN A 42 5.86 -7.76 3.27
N GLU A 43 4.65 -7.91 3.79
CA GLU A 43 3.54 -8.64 3.16
C GLU A 43 2.32 -7.72 3.04
N LEU A 44 1.50 -7.93 2.01
CA LEU A 44 0.24 -7.21 1.79
C LEU A 44 -0.93 -8.18 2.10
N PHE A 45 -1.78 -7.84 3.06
CA PHE A 45 -2.94 -8.61 3.52
C PHE A 45 -4.27 -8.03 3.03
#